data_AF-A0A951XBB5-F1
#
_entry.id   AF-A0A951XBB5-F1
#
_cell.length_a   1.000
_cell.length_b   1.000
_cell.length_c   1.000
_cell.angle_alpha   90.00
_cell.angle_beta   90.00
_cell.angle_gamma   90.00
#
_symmetry.space_group_name_H-M   'P 1'
#
loop_
_entity.id
_entity.type
_entity.pdbx_description
1 polymer ?
#
loop_
_entity_poly.entity_id
_entity_poly.type
_entity_poly.pdbx_seq_one_letter_code
_entity_poly.pdbx_strand_id
1 'polypeptide(L)'
;RLNLVQIFTLSKPLSATDTTIHIDQDPSYIEMTDRRRVLRIGRELVSYEGFSNQRPYTLTGCKRGIWNTQASAHPEGLLFGVLDVSEFGATSVYINQDNDLQDEVAEKLADIYDAGFKFCYYDGSEGVNPPFWFNIPYAQWKVHRRLNPQPLFAEGAAKTHFSWHMLSRGNAFDVFRPEVLKQEIRNHPASEAPRMKQNFSHLNFGWLGYWVPDEKTVGTQPDMLEFVCSRAAAWDCPIGIQANLKNFDSHPRTADNFEVMRRWEEVRINDWLTPEQKQSLQHLEQEHILLINEKNEFELRPYEQIENVANSRDVRAFIFERNGNHYVVYWHISGDRKLELLLDAKKVSLMKDFQKKSGIGFSRSSGRITVPVNNRLYMKIAGTEKSKIIDAFRNAKIV
;
A
#
# COMPACT_ATOMS: atom_id res chain seq x y z
N ARG A 1 3.34 5.81 32.12
CA ARG A 1 3.12 4.71 31.16
C ARG A 1 3.32 5.20 29.73
N LEU A 2 2.75 6.33 29.32
CA LEU A 2 3.10 6.98 28.04
C LEU A 2 4.51 7.57 28.06
N ASN A 3 5.18 7.58 26.89
CA ASN A 3 6.54 8.10 26.74
C ASN A 3 6.59 9.64 26.75
N LEU A 4 7.69 10.18 27.28
CA LEU A 4 7.99 11.61 27.29
C LEU A 4 9.37 11.84 26.67
N VAL A 5 9.48 12.80 25.75
CA VAL A 5 10.72 13.05 24.99
C VAL A 5 11.55 14.21 25.53
N GLN A 6 10.94 15.10 26.31
CA GLN A 6 11.64 16.18 26.99
C GLN A 6 10.99 16.42 28.36
N ILE A 7 11.81 16.44 29.40
CA ILE A 7 11.37 16.59 30.79
C ILE A 7 11.67 18.00 31.28
N PHE A 8 10.67 18.58 31.96
CA PHE A 8 10.72 19.89 32.58
C PHE A 8 10.38 19.79 34.06
N THR A 9 10.85 20.76 34.83
CA THR A 9 10.47 21.00 36.23
C THR A 9 9.62 22.27 36.28
N LEU A 10 8.49 22.22 36.98
CA LEU A 10 7.72 23.44 37.30
C LEU A 10 8.53 24.35 38.21
N SER A 11 8.86 25.57 37.75
CA SER A 11 9.63 26.55 38.55
C SER A 11 8.76 27.42 39.45
N LYS A 12 7.43 27.26 39.36
CA LYS A 12 6.42 27.84 40.25
C LYS A 12 5.24 26.88 40.40
N PRO A 13 4.42 27.00 41.46
CA PRO A 13 3.15 26.29 41.52
C PRO A 13 2.27 26.64 40.30
N LEU A 14 1.59 25.64 39.75
CA LEU A 14 0.69 25.76 38.61
C LEU A 14 -0.76 25.60 39.09
N SER A 15 -1.62 26.60 38.91
CA SER A 15 -3.06 26.52 39.21
C SER A 15 -3.80 25.72 38.13
N ALA A 16 -5.07 25.35 38.32
CA ALA A 16 -5.86 24.66 37.29
C ALA A 16 -6.28 25.57 36.11
N THR A 17 -6.18 26.89 36.27
CA THR A 17 -6.62 27.89 35.28
C THR A 17 -5.48 28.58 34.54
N ASP A 18 -4.23 28.31 34.95
CA ASP A 18 -3.07 28.97 34.36
C ASP A 18 -2.90 28.59 32.89
N THR A 19 -2.67 29.60 32.05
CA THR A 19 -2.42 29.50 30.61
C THR A 19 -0.95 29.68 30.26
N THR A 20 -0.09 29.87 31.26
CA THR A 20 1.36 30.00 31.13
C THR A 20 2.01 29.10 32.16
N ILE A 21 2.93 28.25 31.73
CA ILE A 21 3.64 27.31 32.61
C ILE A 21 5.09 27.78 32.76
N HIS A 22 5.52 28.03 33.99
CA HIS A 22 6.91 28.41 34.30
C HIS A 22 7.78 27.17 34.48
N ILE A 23 8.95 27.13 33.82
CA ILE A 23 9.85 25.97 33.81
C ILE A 23 11.30 26.35 34.13
N ASP A 24 12.08 25.38 34.60
CA ASP A 24 13.51 25.57 34.92
C ASP A 24 14.44 25.37 33.72
N GLN A 25 14.12 24.41 32.86
CA GLN A 25 14.93 24.02 31.70
C GLN A 25 14.61 24.89 30.49
N ASP A 26 15.62 25.11 29.64
CA ASP A 26 15.48 25.87 28.40
C ASP A 26 14.58 25.13 27.39
N PRO A 27 13.45 25.74 26.95
CA PRO A 27 12.53 25.12 26.00
C PRO A 27 12.94 25.29 24.52
N SER A 28 14.12 25.81 24.21
CA SER A 28 14.52 26.19 22.82
C SER A 28 14.38 25.08 21.78
N TYR A 29 14.38 23.81 22.18
CA TYR A 29 14.22 22.65 21.29
C TYR A 29 12.94 21.85 21.54
N ILE A 30 11.95 22.45 22.21
CA ILE A 30 10.66 21.80 22.45
C ILE A 30 9.93 21.49 21.14
N GLU A 31 9.17 20.40 21.11
CA GLU A 31 8.36 20.01 19.95
C GLU A 31 7.39 21.14 19.56
N MET A 32 7.43 21.59 18.30
CA MET A 32 6.59 22.68 17.79
C MET A 32 5.71 22.26 16.60
N THR A 33 5.79 21.00 16.18
CA THR A 33 4.98 20.48 15.07
C THR A 33 3.49 20.52 15.45
N ASP A 34 2.67 21.03 14.53
CA ASP A 34 1.22 21.09 14.70
C ASP A 34 0.64 19.74 15.13
N ARG A 35 -0.31 19.77 16.08
CA ARG A 35 -0.96 18.61 16.71
C ARG A 35 -0.07 17.74 17.61
N ARG A 36 1.24 17.99 17.72
CA ARG A 36 2.17 17.24 18.58
C ARG A 36 2.62 18.00 19.83
N ARG A 37 2.22 19.27 19.95
CA ARG A 37 2.51 20.17 21.09
C ARG A 37 1.66 19.80 22.31
N VAL A 38 1.97 18.68 22.94
CA VAL A 38 1.22 18.15 24.08
C VAL A 38 2.16 17.87 25.23
N LEU A 39 1.83 18.41 26.40
CA LEU A 39 2.49 18.14 27.67
C LEU A 39 1.65 17.16 28.46
N ARG A 40 2.32 16.33 29.25
CA ARG A 40 1.69 15.50 30.28
C ARG A 40 2.18 15.91 31.65
N ILE A 41 1.28 16.44 32.47
CA ILE A 41 1.54 16.91 33.83
C ILE A 41 0.71 16.04 34.79
N GLY A 42 1.37 15.08 35.45
CA GLY A 42 0.66 14.06 36.22
C GLY A 42 -0.32 13.23 35.37
N ARG A 43 -1.63 13.49 35.56
CA ARG A 43 -2.74 12.89 34.80
C ARG A 43 -3.37 13.84 33.79
N GLU A 44 -2.97 15.10 33.79
CA GLU A 44 -3.47 16.11 32.87
C GLU A 44 -2.67 16.10 31.56
N LEU A 45 -3.37 16.34 30.45
CA LEU A 45 -2.77 16.69 29.17
C LEU A 45 -3.03 18.16 28.87
N VAL A 46 -2.00 18.86 28.39
CA VAL A 46 -2.03 20.30 28.12
C VAL A 46 -1.46 20.57 26.73
N SER A 47 -2.15 21.29 25.86
CA SER A 47 -1.54 21.80 24.63
C SER A 47 -0.88 23.15 24.88
N TYR A 48 0.14 23.51 24.10
CA TYR A 48 0.79 24.82 24.14
C TYR A 48 0.99 25.39 22.74
N GLU A 49 1.09 26.71 22.65
CA GLU A 49 1.25 27.42 21.38
C GLU A 49 2.68 27.88 21.14
N GLY A 50 3.46 28.11 22.21
CA GLY A 50 4.84 28.56 22.10
C GLY A 50 5.57 28.56 23.43
N PHE A 51 6.72 29.23 23.45
CA PHE A 51 7.58 29.34 24.62
C PHE A 51 8.36 30.66 24.65
N SER A 52 8.91 31.00 25.82
CA SER A 52 9.95 32.01 26.01
C SER A 52 11.27 31.32 26.35
N ASN A 53 12.30 31.59 25.56
CA ASN A 53 13.68 31.14 25.80
C ASN A 53 14.55 32.21 26.48
N GLN A 54 13.94 33.25 27.06
CA GLN A 54 14.59 34.18 27.96
C GLN A 54 14.11 33.93 29.38
N ARG A 55 15.02 33.95 30.35
CA ARG A 55 14.65 33.73 31.76
C ARG A 55 13.72 34.85 32.25
N PRO A 56 12.66 34.53 33.02
CA PRO A 56 12.22 33.17 33.39
C PRO A 56 11.60 32.43 32.20
N TYR A 57 11.99 31.18 31.98
CA TYR A 57 11.46 30.37 30.88
C TYR A 57 9.99 30.03 31.10
N THR A 58 9.23 30.04 30.01
CA THR A 58 7.79 29.76 30.06
C THR A 58 7.30 29.02 28.82
N LEU A 59 6.30 28.17 28.99
CA LEU A 59 5.44 27.68 27.90
C LEU A 59 4.17 28.54 27.88
N THR A 60 3.73 28.96 26.71
CA THR A 60 2.67 29.96 26.52
C THR A 60 1.53 29.41 25.66
N GLY A 61 0.36 30.05 25.76
CA GLY A 61 -0.86 29.59 25.08
C GLY A 61 -1.31 28.22 25.58
N CYS A 62 -1.08 27.92 26.87
CA CYS A 62 -1.40 26.62 27.42
C CYS A 62 -2.92 26.44 27.54
N LYS A 63 -3.45 25.41 26.88
CA LYS A 63 -4.83 24.97 27.04
C LYS A 63 -4.85 23.72 27.91
N ARG A 64 -5.50 23.86 29.07
CA ARG A 64 -5.59 22.85 30.13
C ARG A 64 -6.62 21.78 29.80
N GLY A 65 -6.45 20.59 30.37
CA GLY A 65 -7.41 19.50 30.29
C GLY A 65 -7.79 19.05 28.88
N ILE A 66 -6.86 19.04 27.92
CA ILE A 66 -7.17 18.58 26.56
C ILE A 66 -7.54 17.10 26.56
N TRP A 67 -8.28 16.67 25.54
CA TRP A 67 -8.75 15.28 25.38
C TRP A 67 -9.47 14.73 26.61
N ASN A 68 -10.29 15.58 27.25
CA ASN A 68 -11.11 15.26 28.42
C ASN A 68 -10.31 14.85 29.65
N THR A 69 -9.05 15.26 29.75
CA THR A 69 -8.31 15.16 31.01
C THR A 69 -8.72 16.27 31.97
N GLN A 70 -8.59 16.01 33.27
CA GLN A 70 -8.98 16.98 34.29
C GLN A 70 -7.82 17.93 34.59
N ALA A 71 -8.08 19.24 34.50
CA ALA A 71 -7.13 20.24 34.92
C ALA A 71 -6.94 20.22 36.44
N SER A 72 -5.69 20.19 36.89
CA SER A 72 -5.36 20.16 38.32
C SER A 72 -4.29 21.17 38.71
N ALA A 73 -4.27 21.54 39.98
CA ALA A 73 -3.15 22.29 40.55
C ALA A 73 -1.95 21.37 40.76
N HIS A 74 -0.75 21.88 40.54
CA HIS A 74 0.51 21.15 40.69
C HIS A 74 1.54 21.97 41.47
N PRO A 75 2.31 21.34 42.37
CA PRO A 75 3.31 22.05 43.16
C PRO A 75 4.53 22.42 42.31
N GLU A 76 5.25 23.45 42.75
CA GLU A 76 6.62 23.73 42.30
C GLU A 76 7.50 22.48 42.48
N GLY A 77 8.46 22.30 41.58
CA GLY A 77 9.37 21.14 41.57
C GLY A 77 8.78 19.88 40.92
N LEU A 78 7.50 19.85 40.55
CA LEU A 78 6.93 18.70 39.85
C LEU A 78 7.57 18.52 38.47
N LEU A 79 8.00 17.28 38.19
CA LEU A 79 8.46 16.89 36.87
C LEU A 79 7.28 16.59 35.94
N PHE A 80 7.37 17.10 34.72
CA PHE A 80 6.44 16.83 33.63
C PHE A 80 7.18 16.82 32.30
N GLY A 81 6.51 16.58 31.17
CA GLY A 81 7.23 16.61 29.91
C GLY A 81 6.35 16.65 28.67
N VAL A 82 7.01 16.79 27.53
CA VAL A 82 6.39 16.66 26.21
C VAL A 82 6.03 15.20 25.98
N LEU A 83 4.76 14.96 25.68
CA LEU A 83 4.23 13.66 25.32
C LEU A 83 4.75 13.25 23.94
N ASP A 84 5.19 12.01 23.82
CA ASP A 84 5.74 11.49 22.57
C ASP A 84 4.63 11.13 21.57
N VAL A 85 4.02 12.16 20.97
CA VAL A 85 2.95 12.01 19.98
C VAL A 85 3.55 11.60 18.64
N SER A 86 3.00 10.54 18.04
CA SER A 86 3.47 10.03 16.75
C SER A 86 3.33 11.08 15.64
N GLU A 87 4.35 11.18 14.81
CA GLU A 87 4.40 11.96 13.58
C GLU A 87 3.40 11.47 12.53
N PHE A 88 2.95 10.21 12.64
CA PHE A 88 1.98 9.59 11.73
C PHE A 88 0.56 10.03 12.07
N GLY A 89 0.22 11.24 11.61
CA GLY A 89 -1.12 11.81 11.72
C GLY A 89 -1.46 12.40 13.09
N ALA A 90 -0.56 12.31 14.08
CA ALA A 90 -0.75 12.81 15.45
C ALA A 90 -2.01 12.25 16.13
N THR A 91 -2.24 10.95 15.97
CA THR A 91 -3.42 10.25 16.51
C THR A 91 -3.08 9.20 17.57
N SER A 92 -1.79 8.95 17.81
CA SER A 92 -1.29 7.96 18.77
C SER A 92 -0.08 8.51 19.53
N VAL A 93 0.31 7.81 20.59
CA VAL A 93 1.42 8.17 21.49
C VAL A 93 2.31 6.95 21.67
N TYR A 94 3.62 7.15 21.63
CA TYR A 94 4.58 6.06 21.80
C TYR A 94 4.64 5.54 23.25
N ILE A 95 4.89 4.24 23.35
CA ILE A 95 4.87 3.51 24.60
C ILE A 95 6.25 3.62 25.24
N ASN A 96 6.29 3.99 26.53
CA ASN A 96 7.51 3.89 27.31
C ASN A 96 7.74 2.41 27.68
N GLN A 97 8.88 1.86 27.26
CA GLN A 97 9.26 0.45 27.43
C GLN A 97 9.72 0.09 28.85
N ASP A 98 9.90 1.08 29.74
CA ASP A 98 10.28 0.90 31.14
C ASP A 98 9.08 0.56 32.05
N ASN A 99 7.92 0.27 31.47
CA ASN A 99 6.72 -0.15 32.19
C ASN A 99 5.97 -1.27 31.46
N ASP A 100 4.86 -1.69 32.08
CA ASP A 100 4.03 -2.83 31.68
C ASP A 100 3.02 -2.54 30.55
N LEU A 101 2.94 -1.31 30.02
CA LEU A 101 1.98 -0.98 28.96
C LEU A 101 2.23 -1.78 27.68
N GLN A 102 3.48 -2.08 27.36
CA GLN A 102 3.80 -2.93 26.21
C GLN A 102 3.28 -4.36 26.38
N ASP A 103 3.29 -4.91 27.60
CA ASP A 103 2.78 -6.26 27.87
C ASP A 103 1.25 -6.30 27.74
N GLU A 104 0.54 -5.27 28.22
CA GLU A 104 -0.91 -5.14 28.05
C GLU A 104 -1.31 -5.03 26.56
N VAL A 105 -0.54 -4.28 25.76
CA VAL A 105 -0.75 -4.20 24.31
C VAL A 105 -0.46 -5.56 23.65
N ALA A 106 0.60 -6.24 24.06
CA ALA A 106 0.95 -7.55 23.53
C ALA A 106 -0.11 -8.63 23.82
N GLU A 107 -0.77 -8.57 24.97
CA GLU A 107 -1.90 -9.45 25.31
C GLU A 107 -3.08 -9.22 24.38
N LYS A 108 -3.49 -7.96 24.17
CA LYS A 108 -4.58 -7.63 23.24
C LYS A 108 -4.27 -8.05 21.79
N LEU A 109 -3.02 -7.92 21.35
CA LEU A 109 -2.60 -8.36 20.03
C LEU A 109 -2.61 -9.90 19.89
N ALA A 110 -2.29 -10.62 20.97
CA ALA A 110 -2.40 -12.09 21.00
C ALA A 110 -3.87 -12.53 20.91
N ASP A 111 -4.78 -11.88 21.64
CA ASP A 111 -6.22 -12.17 21.57
C ASP A 111 -6.78 -11.97 20.14
N ILE A 112 -6.30 -10.95 19.42
CA ILE A 112 -6.66 -10.74 18.00
C ILE A 112 -6.08 -11.85 17.12
N TYR A 113 -4.82 -12.22 17.35
CA TYR A 113 -4.12 -13.24 16.57
C TYR A 113 -4.83 -14.61 16.64
N ASP A 114 -5.39 -14.95 17.80
CA ASP A 114 -6.15 -16.17 18.05
C ASP A 114 -7.41 -16.34 17.18
N ALA A 115 -7.83 -15.30 16.45
CA ALA A 115 -8.85 -15.41 15.41
C ALA A 115 -8.40 -16.26 14.19
N GLY A 116 -7.16 -16.77 14.18
CA GLY A 116 -6.64 -17.70 13.18
C GLY A 116 -5.66 -17.07 12.18
N PHE A 117 -5.11 -15.89 12.51
CA PHE A 117 -4.07 -15.26 11.70
C PHE A 117 -2.80 -16.10 11.72
N LYS A 118 -2.02 -16.03 10.63
CA LYS A 118 -0.77 -16.80 10.47
C LYS A 118 0.43 -15.92 10.08
N PHE A 119 0.19 -14.63 9.90
CA PHE A 119 1.18 -13.61 9.53
C PHE A 119 1.07 -12.46 10.52
N CYS A 120 2.20 -11.89 10.94
CA CYS A 120 2.23 -10.73 11.82
C CYS A 120 3.20 -9.69 11.27
N TYR A 121 2.75 -8.43 11.16
CA TYR A 121 3.62 -7.31 10.81
C TYR A 121 3.71 -6.39 12.03
N TYR A 122 4.91 -6.21 12.57
CA TYR A 122 5.17 -5.40 13.77
C TYR A 122 5.35 -3.92 13.42
N ASP A 123 4.31 -3.34 12.84
CA ASP A 123 4.29 -1.91 12.49
C ASP A 123 4.23 -1.04 13.75
N GLY A 124 4.89 0.12 13.73
CA GLY A 124 4.96 1.03 14.87
C GLY A 124 5.83 0.54 16.04
N SER A 125 6.50 -0.60 15.91
CA SER A 125 7.42 -1.13 16.94
C SER A 125 8.71 -0.32 17.09
N GLU A 126 9.00 0.55 16.14
CA GLU A 126 10.01 1.62 16.19
C GLU A 126 9.64 2.76 17.13
N GLY A 127 8.35 2.90 17.45
CA GLY A 127 7.78 3.91 18.34
C GLY A 127 8.02 3.64 19.81
N VAL A 128 9.30 3.61 20.22
CA VAL A 128 9.76 3.27 21.57
C VAL A 128 10.84 4.25 22.03
N ASN A 129 11.07 4.39 23.33
CA ASN A 129 12.19 5.19 23.85
C ASN A 129 13.57 4.51 23.60
N PRO A 130 14.67 5.28 23.54
CA PRO A 130 16.02 4.69 23.46
C PRO A 130 16.37 3.85 24.70
N PRO A 131 17.31 2.89 24.58
CA PRO A 131 18.11 2.59 23.39
C PRO A 131 17.37 1.75 22.34
N PHE A 132 17.26 2.27 21.11
CA PHE A 132 16.45 1.67 20.04
C PHE A 132 16.92 0.29 19.60
N TRP A 133 18.23 0.03 19.65
CA TRP A 133 18.80 -1.28 19.29
C TRP A 133 18.25 -2.42 20.15
N PHE A 134 17.82 -2.11 21.39
CA PHE A 134 17.21 -3.06 22.32
C PHE A 134 15.69 -2.92 22.38
N ASN A 135 15.16 -1.70 22.54
CA ASN A 135 13.75 -1.50 22.80
C ASN A 135 12.84 -1.85 21.61
N ILE A 136 13.30 -1.67 20.37
CA ILE A 136 12.56 -2.06 19.16
C ILE A 136 12.35 -3.59 19.12
N PRO A 137 13.41 -4.44 19.11
CA PRO A 137 13.23 -5.88 19.08
C PRO A 137 12.59 -6.41 20.36
N TYR A 138 12.75 -5.72 21.50
CA TYR A 138 12.09 -6.12 22.75
C TYR A 138 10.58 -5.93 22.70
N ALA A 139 10.10 -4.81 22.13
CA ALA A 139 8.67 -4.60 21.91
C ALA A 139 8.08 -5.65 20.95
N GLN A 140 8.78 -5.93 19.84
CA GLN A 140 8.43 -7.00 18.89
C GLN A 140 8.36 -8.36 19.61
N TRP A 141 9.38 -8.69 20.41
CA TRP A 141 9.48 -9.96 21.13
C TRP A 141 8.39 -10.15 22.18
N LYS A 142 8.01 -9.09 22.91
CA LYS A 142 6.91 -9.15 23.88
C LYS A 142 5.59 -9.57 23.23
N VAL A 143 5.34 -9.14 21.99
CA VAL A 143 4.20 -9.60 21.19
C VAL A 143 4.46 -11.03 20.69
N HIS A 144 5.57 -11.25 19.97
CA HIS A 144 5.89 -12.51 19.31
C HIS A 144 5.83 -13.73 20.24
N ARG A 145 6.38 -13.61 21.47
CA ARG A 145 6.40 -14.72 22.45
C ARG A 145 5.02 -15.15 22.95
N ARG A 146 3.99 -14.32 22.74
CA ARG A 146 2.61 -14.59 23.16
C ARG A 146 1.76 -15.19 22.05
N LEU A 147 2.19 -15.07 20.79
CA LEU A 147 1.46 -15.61 19.65
C LEU A 147 1.62 -17.13 19.60
N ASN A 148 0.51 -17.87 19.65
CA ASN A 148 0.51 -19.33 19.68
C ASN A 148 -0.51 -19.93 18.69
N PRO A 149 -0.08 -20.67 17.65
CA PRO A 149 1.33 -20.90 17.28
C PRO A 149 2.02 -19.59 16.90
N GLN A 150 3.36 -19.59 16.92
CA GLN A 150 4.11 -18.45 16.38
C GLN A 150 3.76 -18.23 14.90
N PRO A 151 3.82 -16.98 14.39
CA PRO A 151 3.52 -16.68 12.99
C PRO A 151 4.36 -17.51 12.02
N LEU A 152 3.71 -17.98 10.95
CA LEU A 152 4.41 -18.64 9.83
C LEU A 152 5.39 -17.67 9.18
N PHE A 153 5.00 -16.39 9.09
CA PHE A 153 5.87 -15.32 8.66
C PHE A 153 5.67 -14.10 9.55
N ALA A 154 6.75 -13.33 9.74
CA ALA A 154 6.65 -12.03 10.35
C ALA A 154 7.56 -10.99 9.68
N GLU A 155 7.11 -9.75 9.73
CA GLU A 155 7.75 -8.58 9.14
C GLU A 155 7.65 -7.40 10.11
N GLY A 156 8.37 -6.32 9.83
CA GLY A 156 8.33 -5.11 10.63
C GLY A 156 9.03 -3.97 9.90
N ALA A 157 8.56 -2.75 10.15
CA ALA A 157 9.12 -1.54 9.57
C ALA A 157 10.57 -1.33 10.03
N ALA A 158 10.84 -1.54 11.32
CA ALA A 158 12.19 -1.53 11.86
C ALA A 158 12.75 -2.94 12.08
N LYS A 159 14.01 -3.12 11.65
CA LYS A 159 14.80 -4.33 11.84
C LYS A 159 16.07 -4.00 12.62
N THR A 160 16.33 -4.74 13.70
CA THR A 160 17.61 -4.65 14.43
C THR A 160 18.28 -6.02 14.51
N HIS A 161 19.53 -6.05 15.00
CA HIS A 161 20.28 -7.30 15.15
C HIS A 161 19.59 -8.36 16.01
N PHE A 162 18.65 -8.00 16.89
CA PHE A 162 17.91 -8.96 17.72
C PHE A 162 16.57 -9.39 17.11
N SER A 163 16.14 -8.81 16.00
CA SER A 163 14.86 -9.14 15.36
C SER A 163 14.92 -10.36 14.41
N TRP A 164 16.12 -10.84 14.05
CA TRP A 164 16.33 -11.81 12.97
C TRP A 164 15.56 -13.14 13.13
N HIS A 165 15.37 -13.60 14.37
CA HIS A 165 14.69 -14.85 14.67
C HIS A 165 13.16 -14.72 14.63
N MET A 166 12.62 -13.49 14.61
CA MET A 166 11.19 -13.20 14.51
C MET A 166 10.80 -12.74 13.10
N LEU A 167 11.62 -11.89 12.48
CA LEU A 167 11.31 -11.25 11.20
C LEU A 167 11.85 -12.09 10.03
N SER A 168 11.09 -13.12 9.67
CA SER A 168 11.45 -14.09 8.63
C SER A 168 11.27 -13.58 7.19
N ARG A 169 10.64 -12.40 7.00
CA ARG A 169 10.41 -11.76 5.70
C ARG A 169 10.85 -10.29 5.65
N GLY A 170 11.01 -9.76 4.44
CA GLY A 170 11.33 -8.35 4.18
C GLY A 170 10.84 -7.90 2.81
N ASN A 171 11.23 -6.68 2.42
CA ASN A 171 10.83 -6.03 1.17
C ASN A 171 9.39 -5.49 1.11
N ALA A 172 8.67 -5.47 2.24
CA ALA A 172 7.41 -4.76 2.30
C ALA A 172 7.64 -3.25 2.16
N PHE A 173 6.85 -2.65 1.28
CA PHE A 173 6.77 -1.21 1.07
C PHE A 173 5.30 -0.79 1.23
N ASP A 174 5.11 0.46 1.63
CA ASP A 174 3.79 1.09 1.74
C ASP A 174 3.03 1.12 0.42
N VAL A 175 1.75 1.45 0.52
CA VAL A 175 0.84 1.48 -0.62
C VAL A 175 1.11 2.66 -1.55
N PHE A 176 1.20 2.39 -2.85
CA PHE A 176 1.37 3.41 -3.89
C PHE A 176 0.09 3.63 -4.69
N ARG A 177 -0.28 4.89 -4.95
CA ARG A 177 -1.50 5.22 -5.70
C ARG A 177 -1.45 4.69 -7.14
N PRO A 178 -2.59 4.37 -7.76
CA PRO A 178 -2.65 3.73 -9.08
C PRO A 178 -1.83 4.44 -10.18
N GLU A 179 -1.78 5.77 -10.15
CA GLU A 179 -1.14 6.59 -11.17
C GLU A 179 0.39 6.49 -11.18
N VAL A 180 0.99 6.15 -10.02
CA VAL A 180 2.45 6.04 -9.85
C VAL A 180 2.88 4.61 -9.52
N LEU A 181 1.93 3.70 -9.28
CA LEU A 181 2.19 2.35 -8.78
C LEU A 181 3.28 1.62 -9.58
N LYS A 182 3.19 1.55 -10.91
CA LYS A 182 4.22 0.85 -11.71
C LYS A 182 5.60 1.47 -11.53
N GLN A 183 5.70 2.80 -11.47
CA GLN A 183 6.97 3.49 -11.26
C GLN A 183 7.54 3.20 -9.86
N GLU A 184 6.71 3.27 -8.83
CA GLU A 184 7.17 3.03 -7.46
C GLU A 184 7.55 1.58 -7.22
N ILE A 185 6.89 0.64 -7.89
CA ILE A 185 7.29 -0.77 -7.90
C ILE A 185 8.70 -0.94 -8.46
N ARG A 186 9.07 -0.17 -9.50
CA ARG A 186 10.45 -0.16 -10.03
C ARG A 186 11.45 0.43 -9.04
N ASN A 187 11.10 1.58 -8.46
CA ASN A 187 11.97 2.31 -7.54
C ASN A 187 12.24 1.53 -6.25
N HIS A 188 11.23 0.82 -5.75
CA HIS A 188 11.20 0.26 -4.41
C HIS A 188 11.21 -1.30 -4.43
N PRO A 189 10.09 -2.05 -4.39
CA PRO A 189 10.12 -3.51 -4.29
C PRO A 189 11.05 -4.23 -5.27
N ALA A 190 11.09 -3.80 -6.53
CA ALA A 190 11.92 -4.44 -7.55
C ALA A 190 13.43 -4.17 -7.35
N SER A 191 13.79 -2.98 -6.86
CA SER A 191 15.19 -2.61 -6.65
C SER A 191 15.79 -3.30 -5.41
N GLU A 192 14.96 -3.54 -4.39
CA GLU A 192 15.35 -4.21 -3.13
C GLU A 192 15.28 -5.74 -3.20
N ALA A 193 14.45 -6.32 -4.08
CA ALA A 193 14.30 -7.77 -4.19
C ALA A 193 15.64 -8.54 -4.39
N PRO A 194 16.58 -8.10 -5.25
CA PRO A 194 17.90 -8.73 -5.35
C PRO A 194 18.69 -8.71 -4.03
N ARG A 195 18.62 -7.61 -3.27
CA ARG A 195 19.35 -7.43 -2.00
C ARG A 195 18.81 -8.36 -0.93
N MET A 196 17.49 -8.46 -0.82
CA MET A 196 16.83 -9.36 0.12
C MET A 196 17.08 -10.83 -0.20
N LYS A 197 17.11 -11.20 -1.49
CA LYS A 197 17.52 -12.54 -1.92
C LYS A 197 18.96 -12.86 -1.51
N GLN A 198 19.89 -11.92 -1.69
CA GLN A 198 21.29 -12.07 -1.24
C GLN A 198 21.41 -12.20 0.29
N ASN A 199 20.47 -11.60 1.02
CA ASN A 199 20.38 -11.70 2.48
C ASN A 199 19.56 -12.92 2.97
N PHE A 200 19.25 -13.88 2.08
CA PHE A 200 18.44 -15.08 2.38
C PHE A 200 17.10 -14.78 3.06
N SER A 201 16.59 -13.55 2.91
CA SER A 201 15.32 -13.13 3.47
C SER A 201 14.21 -13.52 2.51
N HIS A 202 13.15 -14.14 3.03
CA HIS A 202 11.97 -14.35 2.21
C HIS A 202 11.39 -12.99 1.81
N LEU A 203 11.03 -12.87 0.54
CA LEU A 203 10.54 -11.63 -0.03
C LEU A 203 9.03 -11.47 0.22
N ASN A 204 8.59 -10.22 0.34
CA ASN A 204 7.22 -9.78 0.15
C ASN A 204 7.25 -8.61 -0.85
N PHE A 205 6.44 -8.63 -1.90
CA PHE A 205 6.52 -7.65 -2.98
C PHE A 205 5.59 -6.46 -2.74
N GLY A 206 5.64 -5.93 -1.51
CA GLY A 206 4.90 -4.75 -1.05
C GLY A 206 3.42 -4.98 -0.76
N TRP A 207 2.81 -3.95 -0.18
CA TRP A 207 1.37 -3.87 0.02
C TRP A 207 0.72 -3.11 -1.12
N LEU A 208 -0.30 -3.69 -1.72
CA LEU A 208 -1.07 -3.08 -2.80
C LEU A 208 -2.33 -2.47 -2.21
N GLY A 209 -2.40 -1.15 -2.22
CA GLY A 209 -3.64 -0.47 -1.89
C GLY A 209 -4.72 -0.74 -2.93
N TYR A 210 -5.98 -0.58 -2.52
CA TYR A 210 -7.13 -0.85 -3.37
C TYR A 210 -8.06 0.36 -3.47
N TRP A 211 -8.00 1.06 -4.60
CA TRP A 211 -8.70 2.32 -4.83
C TRP A 211 -9.84 2.16 -5.83
N VAL A 212 -11.03 2.62 -5.45
CA VAL A 212 -12.18 2.72 -6.35
C VAL A 212 -11.94 3.86 -7.35
N PRO A 213 -12.21 3.68 -8.65
CA PRO A 213 -12.07 4.76 -9.63
C PRO A 213 -13.02 5.92 -9.32
N ASP A 214 -12.53 7.15 -9.44
CA ASP A 214 -13.28 8.39 -9.28
C ASP A 214 -12.70 9.50 -10.19
N GLU A 215 -13.07 10.76 -10.00
CA GLU A 215 -12.52 11.87 -10.80
C GLU A 215 -10.99 12.05 -10.63
N LYS A 216 -10.45 11.70 -9.47
CA LYS A 216 -9.05 11.92 -9.08
C LYS A 216 -8.15 10.73 -9.35
N THR A 217 -8.70 9.52 -9.48
CA THR A 217 -7.93 8.31 -9.73
C THR A 217 -8.60 7.36 -10.70
N VAL A 218 -7.80 6.67 -11.52
CA VAL A 218 -8.29 5.57 -12.37
C VAL A 218 -8.67 4.32 -11.55
N GLY A 219 -8.38 4.31 -10.25
CA GLY A 219 -8.56 3.15 -9.38
C GLY A 219 -7.54 2.04 -9.64
N THR A 220 -7.57 0.99 -8.84
CA THR A 220 -6.68 -0.18 -9.03
C THR A 220 -7.13 -0.97 -10.26
N GLN A 221 -6.27 -1.08 -11.28
CA GLN A 221 -6.65 -1.69 -12.56
C GLN A 221 -5.91 -3.00 -12.84
N PRO A 222 -6.47 -3.89 -13.70
CA PRO A 222 -5.89 -5.19 -13.99
C PRO A 222 -4.43 -5.15 -14.48
N ASP A 223 -4.06 -4.17 -15.31
CA ASP A 223 -2.68 -4.04 -15.82
C ASP A 223 -1.67 -3.69 -14.73
N MET A 224 -2.11 -2.97 -13.70
CA MET A 224 -1.26 -2.64 -12.57
C MET A 224 -0.97 -3.90 -11.75
N LEU A 225 -1.98 -4.73 -11.53
CA LEU A 225 -1.82 -6.00 -10.84
C LEU A 225 -1.04 -7.01 -11.69
N GLU A 226 -1.25 -7.07 -13.01
CA GLU A 226 -0.43 -7.88 -13.93
C GLU A 226 1.04 -7.49 -13.81
N PHE A 227 1.32 -6.18 -13.81
CA PHE A 227 2.67 -5.66 -13.62
C PHE A 227 3.24 -6.14 -12.29
N VAL A 228 2.61 -5.84 -11.15
CA VAL A 228 3.17 -6.19 -9.85
C VAL A 228 3.29 -7.71 -9.65
N CYS A 229 2.23 -8.47 -9.92
CA CYS A 229 2.20 -9.91 -9.66
C CYS A 229 3.22 -10.65 -10.53
N SER A 230 3.42 -10.23 -11.77
CA SER A 230 4.42 -10.84 -12.64
C SER A 230 5.85 -10.66 -12.14
N ARG A 231 6.19 -9.48 -11.60
CA ARG A 231 7.52 -9.24 -11.00
C ARG A 231 7.66 -9.97 -9.68
N ALA A 232 6.60 -10.03 -8.87
CA ALA A 232 6.59 -10.80 -7.64
C ALA A 232 6.83 -12.30 -7.93
N ALA A 233 6.14 -12.88 -8.91
CA ALA A 233 6.34 -14.27 -9.33
C ALA A 233 7.75 -14.54 -9.87
N ALA A 234 8.38 -13.56 -10.54
CA ALA A 234 9.76 -13.65 -11.01
C ALA A 234 10.80 -13.83 -9.88
N TRP A 235 10.44 -13.39 -8.67
CA TRP A 235 11.24 -13.50 -7.46
C TRP A 235 10.71 -14.57 -6.48
N ASP A 236 9.74 -15.38 -6.90
CA ASP A 236 9.02 -16.34 -6.05
C ASP A 236 8.49 -15.69 -4.75
N CYS A 237 7.81 -14.56 -4.94
CA CYS A 237 7.41 -13.68 -3.86
C CYS A 237 5.89 -13.47 -3.87
N PRO A 238 5.20 -13.50 -2.72
CA PRO A 238 3.81 -13.10 -2.62
C PRO A 238 3.65 -11.56 -2.66
N ILE A 239 2.41 -11.12 -2.83
CA ILE A 239 1.97 -9.72 -2.66
C ILE A 239 0.95 -9.62 -1.54
N GLY A 240 0.90 -8.49 -0.84
CA GLY A 240 -0.17 -8.14 0.09
C GLY A 240 -1.21 -7.22 -0.54
N ILE A 241 -2.48 -7.30 -0.11
CA ILE A 241 -3.48 -6.27 -0.41
C ILE A 241 -3.89 -5.57 0.88
N GLN A 242 -3.86 -4.24 0.86
CA GLN A 242 -4.43 -3.39 1.89
C GLN A 242 -5.70 -2.73 1.37
N ALA A 243 -6.85 -3.14 1.92
CA ALA A 243 -8.16 -2.69 1.47
C ALA A 243 -9.20 -2.82 2.59
N ASN A 244 -10.42 -2.37 2.29
CA ASN A 244 -11.61 -2.67 3.10
C ASN A 244 -12.69 -3.32 2.22
N LEU A 245 -13.64 -4.01 2.83
CA LEU A 245 -14.71 -4.74 2.12
C LEU A 245 -15.55 -3.83 1.22
N LYS A 246 -15.88 -2.61 1.68
CA LYS A 246 -16.68 -1.64 0.91
C LYS A 246 -15.99 -1.23 -0.39
N ASN A 247 -14.66 -1.08 -0.38
CA ASN A 247 -13.90 -0.78 -1.59
C ASN A 247 -13.99 -1.96 -2.58
N PHE A 248 -13.93 -3.21 -2.13
CA PHE A 248 -14.12 -4.36 -3.01
C PHE A 248 -15.52 -4.39 -3.65
N ASP A 249 -16.55 -4.15 -2.85
CA ASP A 249 -17.93 -4.14 -3.35
C ASP A 249 -18.19 -2.99 -4.34
N SER A 250 -17.54 -1.85 -4.11
CA SER A 250 -17.76 -0.62 -4.90
C SER A 250 -16.90 -0.55 -6.16
N HIS A 251 -15.84 -1.35 -6.25
CA HIS A 251 -14.89 -1.29 -7.37
C HIS A 251 -15.41 -2.12 -8.55
N PRO A 252 -15.74 -1.50 -9.70
CA PRO A 252 -16.38 -2.21 -10.83
C PRO A 252 -15.53 -3.35 -11.39
N ARG A 253 -14.20 -3.23 -11.31
CA ARG A 253 -13.23 -4.24 -11.79
C ARG A 253 -12.76 -5.24 -10.73
N THR A 254 -13.43 -5.39 -9.58
CA THR A 254 -13.01 -6.34 -8.54
C THR A 254 -12.81 -7.75 -9.08
N ALA A 255 -13.77 -8.28 -9.83
CA ALA A 255 -13.65 -9.61 -10.41
C ALA A 255 -12.45 -9.74 -11.38
N ASP A 256 -12.19 -8.73 -12.22
CA ASP A 256 -11.07 -8.75 -13.16
C ASP A 256 -9.71 -8.67 -12.43
N ASN A 257 -9.63 -7.83 -11.39
CA ASN A 257 -8.45 -7.65 -10.56
C ASN A 257 -8.07 -8.94 -9.82
N PHE A 258 -9.04 -9.59 -9.16
CA PHE A 258 -8.80 -10.85 -8.45
C PHE A 258 -8.53 -12.01 -9.41
N GLU A 259 -9.08 -12.00 -10.62
CA GLU A 259 -8.73 -12.99 -11.64
C GLU A 259 -7.26 -12.88 -12.07
N VAL A 260 -6.71 -11.67 -12.19
CA VAL A 260 -5.27 -11.48 -12.45
C VAL A 260 -4.43 -12.08 -11.32
N MET A 261 -4.76 -11.74 -10.08
CA MET A 261 -4.03 -12.23 -8.91
C MET A 261 -4.10 -13.76 -8.80
N ARG A 262 -5.29 -14.34 -8.99
CA ARG A 262 -5.49 -15.79 -8.95
C ARG A 262 -4.56 -16.50 -9.92
N ARG A 263 -4.48 -16.04 -11.17
CA ARG A 263 -3.61 -16.65 -12.19
C ARG A 263 -2.14 -16.57 -11.80
N TRP A 264 -1.68 -15.41 -11.34
CA TRP A 264 -0.27 -15.23 -10.98
C TRP A 264 0.12 -15.99 -9.71
N GLU A 265 -0.76 -16.08 -8.72
CA GLU A 265 -0.53 -16.90 -7.54
C GLU A 265 -0.53 -18.40 -7.90
N GLU A 266 -1.39 -18.86 -8.81
CA GLU A 266 -1.33 -20.23 -9.33
C GLU A 266 -0.02 -20.50 -10.10
N VAL A 267 0.43 -19.56 -10.92
CA VAL A 267 1.73 -19.66 -11.62
C VAL A 267 2.89 -19.77 -10.62
N ARG A 268 2.85 -18.98 -9.53
CA ARG A 268 3.87 -18.99 -8.48
C ARG A 268 3.84 -20.30 -7.68
N ILE A 269 2.68 -20.70 -7.18
CA ILE A 269 2.51 -21.91 -6.35
C ILE A 269 2.88 -23.19 -7.11
N ASN A 270 2.58 -23.26 -8.41
CA ASN A 270 2.88 -24.43 -9.24
C ASN A 270 4.27 -24.39 -9.89
N ASP A 271 5.12 -23.40 -9.56
CA ASP A 271 6.43 -23.18 -10.17
C ASP A 271 6.42 -23.26 -11.71
N TRP A 272 5.41 -22.62 -12.32
CA TRP A 272 5.14 -22.78 -13.75
C TRP A 272 6.15 -22.05 -14.65
N LEU A 273 6.77 -20.96 -14.14
CA LEU A 273 7.70 -20.14 -14.92
C LEU A 273 9.06 -20.82 -15.08
N THR A 274 9.56 -20.88 -16.31
CA THR A 274 10.94 -21.30 -16.55
C THR A 274 11.95 -20.28 -15.99
N PRO A 275 13.21 -20.66 -15.74
CA PRO A 275 14.25 -19.71 -15.33
C PRO A 275 14.38 -18.51 -16.27
N GLU A 276 14.28 -18.73 -17.58
CA GLU A 276 14.36 -17.67 -18.61
C GLU A 276 13.17 -16.73 -18.53
N GLN A 277 11.97 -17.25 -18.26
CA GLN A 277 10.77 -16.43 -18.05
C GLN A 277 10.88 -15.61 -16.76
N LYS A 278 11.37 -16.20 -15.66
CA LYS A 278 11.63 -15.45 -14.41
C LYS A 278 12.64 -14.33 -14.67
N GLN A 279 13.73 -14.61 -15.39
CA GLN A 279 14.70 -13.58 -15.78
C GLN A 279 14.07 -12.50 -16.67
N SER A 280 13.24 -12.89 -17.64
CA SER A 280 12.51 -11.95 -18.51
C SER A 280 11.61 -10.99 -17.70
N LEU A 281 10.88 -11.52 -16.72
CA LEU A 281 9.98 -10.75 -15.87
C LEU A 281 10.71 -9.83 -14.87
N GLN A 282 11.99 -10.07 -14.59
CA GLN A 282 12.83 -9.14 -13.83
C GLN A 282 13.20 -7.89 -14.62
N HIS A 283 13.02 -7.88 -15.95
CA HIS A 283 13.17 -6.67 -16.76
C HIS A 283 11.94 -5.76 -16.65
N LEU A 284 12.14 -4.59 -16.06
CA LEU A 284 11.05 -3.74 -15.59
C LEU A 284 10.36 -2.90 -16.67
N GLU A 285 10.96 -2.79 -17.85
CA GLU A 285 10.41 -2.01 -18.98
C GLU A 285 9.38 -2.81 -19.78
N GLN A 286 9.59 -4.11 -19.99
CA GLN A 286 8.67 -4.95 -20.77
C GLN A 286 7.54 -5.48 -19.89
N GLU A 287 6.32 -5.00 -20.10
CA GLU A 287 5.15 -5.55 -19.42
C GLU A 287 4.69 -6.88 -20.04
N HIS A 288 4.00 -7.70 -19.25
CA HIS A 288 3.53 -9.01 -19.66
C HIS A 288 2.08 -9.24 -19.23
N ILE A 289 1.38 -10.08 -19.98
CA ILE A 289 0.04 -10.57 -19.65
C ILE A 289 0.05 -12.08 -19.52
N LEU A 290 -0.64 -12.59 -18.49
CA LEU A 290 -0.88 -14.01 -18.29
C LEU A 290 -2.25 -14.42 -18.82
N LEU A 291 -2.25 -15.15 -19.92
CA LEU A 291 -3.45 -15.66 -20.58
C LEU A 291 -3.75 -17.09 -20.11
N ILE A 292 -5.00 -17.51 -20.33
CA ILE A 292 -5.37 -18.92 -20.32
C ILE A 292 -5.82 -19.26 -21.74
N ASN A 293 -5.14 -20.22 -22.37
CA ASN A 293 -5.36 -20.57 -23.76
C ASN A 293 -6.61 -21.47 -23.94
N GLU A 294 -6.87 -21.88 -25.19
CA GLU A 294 -8.01 -22.72 -25.56
C GLU A 294 -8.00 -24.10 -24.88
N LYS A 295 -6.84 -24.55 -24.39
CA LYS A 295 -6.62 -25.84 -23.69
C LYS A 295 -6.69 -25.69 -22.17
N ASN A 296 -7.04 -24.52 -21.67
CA ASN A 296 -7.03 -24.19 -20.24
C ASN A 296 -5.62 -24.19 -19.61
N GLU A 297 -4.58 -23.90 -20.40
CA GLU A 297 -3.19 -23.80 -19.93
C GLU A 297 -2.76 -22.33 -19.89
N PHE A 298 -1.82 -22.01 -18.99
CA PHE A 298 -1.22 -20.68 -18.94
C PHE A 298 -0.41 -20.37 -20.19
N GLU A 299 -0.51 -19.12 -20.66
CA GLU A 299 0.28 -18.62 -21.79
C GLU A 299 0.77 -17.20 -21.45
N LEU A 300 2.08 -17.04 -21.29
CA LEU A 300 2.71 -15.74 -21.01
C LEU A 300 3.01 -15.01 -22.33
N ARG A 301 2.61 -13.74 -22.44
CA ARG A 301 2.92 -12.89 -23.60
C ARG A 301 3.42 -11.52 -23.17
N PRO A 302 4.43 -10.96 -23.85
CA PRO A 302 4.72 -9.54 -23.74
C PRO A 302 3.55 -8.74 -24.36
N TYR A 303 3.22 -7.61 -23.77
CA TYR A 303 2.23 -6.69 -24.29
C TYR A 303 2.65 -5.24 -24.06
N GLU A 304 2.04 -4.33 -24.81
CA GLU A 304 2.36 -2.90 -24.76
C GLU A 304 1.09 -2.10 -24.58
N GLN A 305 1.13 -1.07 -23.73
CA GLN A 305 -0.02 -0.20 -23.54
C GLN A 305 -0.26 0.66 -24.79
N ILE A 306 -1.51 0.69 -25.26
CA ILE A 306 -1.96 1.70 -26.22
C ILE A 306 -2.33 2.94 -25.40
N GLU A 307 -1.47 3.95 -25.43
CA GLU A 307 -1.72 5.22 -24.75
C GLU A 307 -2.74 6.08 -25.51
N ASN A 308 -3.47 6.92 -24.77
CA ASN A 308 -4.44 7.91 -25.28
C ASN A 308 -5.61 7.30 -26.07
N VAL A 309 -6.12 6.15 -25.63
CA VAL A 309 -7.32 5.54 -26.25
C VAL A 309 -8.49 6.51 -26.18
N ALA A 310 -9.09 6.80 -27.35
CA ALA A 310 -10.18 7.76 -27.49
C ALA A 310 -9.92 9.15 -26.85
N ASN A 311 -8.65 9.54 -26.67
CA ASN A 311 -8.24 10.73 -25.90
C ASN A 311 -8.87 10.79 -24.50
N SER A 312 -9.08 9.63 -23.86
CA SER A 312 -9.64 9.51 -22.51
C SER A 312 -8.76 8.63 -21.62
N ARG A 313 -8.82 8.89 -20.31
CA ARG A 313 -8.24 8.03 -19.26
C ARG A 313 -9.13 6.82 -18.92
N ASP A 314 -10.37 6.80 -19.42
CA ASP A 314 -11.39 5.87 -18.97
C ASP A 314 -11.29 4.50 -19.61
N VAL A 315 -10.57 4.38 -20.73
CA VAL A 315 -10.36 3.12 -21.43
C VAL A 315 -8.89 2.74 -21.38
N ARG A 316 -8.62 1.54 -20.89
CA ARG A 316 -7.28 0.95 -20.92
C ARG A 316 -7.24 -0.10 -22.02
N ALA A 317 -6.17 -0.10 -22.82
CA ALA A 317 -5.97 -1.07 -23.88
C ALA A 317 -4.49 -1.44 -24.01
N PHE A 318 -4.22 -2.72 -24.27
CA PHE A 318 -2.87 -3.25 -24.45
C PHE A 318 -2.84 -4.19 -25.65
N ILE A 319 -1.82 -4.06 -26.48
CA ILE A 319 -1.63 -4.84 -27.70
C ILE A 319 -0.56 -5.92 -27.50
N PHE A 320 -0.82 -7.11 -28.02
CA PHE A 320 0.14 -8.21 -28.05
C PHE A 320 -0.03 -9.04 -29.34
N GLU A 321 0.96 -9.88 -29.63
CA GLU A 321 0.93 -10.79 -30.77
C GLU A 321 0.76 -12.24 -30.32
N ARG A 322 -0.06 -12.99 -31.05
CA ARG A 322 -0.27 -14.42 -30.83
C ARG A 322 -0.65 -15.11 -32.13
N ASN A 323 0.06 -16.19 -32.49
CA ASN A 323 -0.20 -17.00 -33.68
C ASN A 323 -0.28 -16.15 -34.97
N GLY A 324 0.66 -15.22 -35.16
CA GLY A 324 0.73 -14.32 -36.33
C GLY A 324 -0.41 -13.32 -36.46
N ASN A 325 -1.17 -13.08 -35.38
CA ASN A 325 -2.24 -12.08 -35.33
C ASN A 325 -2.01 -11.13 -34.16
N HIS A 326 -2.52 -9.90 -34.29
CA HIS A 326 -2.55 -8.97 -33.17
C HIS A 326 -3.82 -9.15 -32.35
N TYR A 327 -3.67 -8.98 -31.04
CA TYR A 327 -4.76 -8.95 -30.09
C TYR A 327 -4.68 -7.67 -29.28
N VAL A 328 -5.84 -7.10 -28.97
CA VAL A 328 -5.94 -6.00 -28.02
C VAL A 328 -6.80 -6.46 -26.84
N VAL A 329 -6.24 -6.43 -25.63
CA VAL A 329 -7.01 -6.56 -24.39
C VAL A 329 -7.41 -5.16 -23.94
N TYR A 330 -8.69 -4.94 -23.63
CA TYR A 330 -9.19 -3.62 -23.27
C TYR A 330 -10.40 -3.67 -22.34
N TRP A 331 -10.59 -2.60 -21.57
CA TRP A 331 -11.70 -2.43 -20.64
C TRP A 331 -11.93 -0.95 -20.29
N HIS A 332 -13.07 -0.66 -19.69
CA HIS A 332 -13.35 0.63 -19.09
C HIS A 332 -12.98 0.61 -17.59
N ILE A 333 -12.46 1.71 -17.04
CA ILE A 333 -12.00 1.75 -15.64
C ILE A 333 -13.14 1.53 -14.64
N SER A 334 -14.34 2.05 -14.93
CA SER A 334 -15.44 2.14 -13.96
C SER A 334 -16.86 1.78 -14.45
N GLY A 335 -17.10 1.53 -15.74
CA GLY A 335 -18.48 1.51 -16.23
C GLY A 335 -18.66 0.85 -17.59
N ASP A 336 -19.90 0.83 -18.05
CA ASP A 336 -20.28 0.22 -19.31
C ASP A 336 -20.45 1.32 -20.36
N ARG A 337 -19.60 1.27 -21.38
CA ARG A 337 -19.67 2.15 -22.55
C ARG A 337 -19.52 1.34 -23.82
N LYS A 338 -19.58 2.02 -24.95
CA LYS A 338 -19.18 1.45 -26.23
C LYS A 338 -18.01 2.24 -26.79
N LEU A 339 -17.21 1.57 -27.62
CA LEU A 339 -16.06 2.15 -28.30
C LEU A 339 -16.27 2.00 -29.81
N GLU A 340 -16.32 3.12 -30.52
CA GLU A 340 -16.38 3.16 -31.97
C GLU A 340 -14.97 3.24 -32.56
N LEU A 341 -14.62 2.28 -33.41
CA LEU A 341 -13.28 2.09 -33.96
C LEU A 341 -13.33 2.01 -35.50
N LEU A 342 -12.34 2.61 -36.15
CA LEU A 342 -12.15 2.48 -37.60
C LEU A 342 -11.34 1.20 -37.91
N LEU A 343 -12.01 0.05 -37.87
CA LEU A 343 -11.44 -1.26 -38.18
C LEU A 343 -12.35 -2.05 -39.12
N ASP A 344 -11.75 -2.85 -40.00
CA ASP A 344 -12.50 -3.76 -40.87
C ASP A 344 -13.16 -4.87 -40.04
N ALA A 345 -14.48 -4.85 -39.99
CA ALA A 345 -15.30 -5.82 -39.28
C ALA A 345 -15.05 -7.27 -39.69
N LYS A 346 -14.58 -7.54 -40.92
CA LYS A 346 -14.26 -8.90 -41.39
C LYS A 346 -12.97 -9.45 -40.77
N LYS A 347 -12.10 -8.57 -40.27
CA LYS A 347 -10.81 -8.91 -39.65
C LYS A 347 -10.88 -8.99 -38.12
N VAL A 348 -12.02 -8.62 -37.54
CA VAL A 348 -12.18 -8.46 -36.08
C VAL A 348 -13.01 -9.58 -35.48
N SER A 349 -12.57 -10.10 -34.35
CA SER A 349 -13.34 -11.01 -33.50
C SER A 349 -13.17 -10.64 -32.04
N LEU A 350 -14.27 -10.58 -31.29
CA LEU A 350 -14.27 -10.26 -29.87
C LEU A 350 -14.50 -11.51 -29.02
N MET A 351 -13.82 -11.59 -27.88
CA MET A 351 -13.95 -12.69 -26.93
C MET A 351 -13.75 -12.20 -25.50
N LYS A 352 -14.41 -12.87 -24.55
CA LYS A 352 -14.22 -12.63 -23.11
C LYS A 352 -13.00 -13.37 -22.57
N ASP A 353 -12.78 -14.56 -23.09
CA ASP A 353 -11.70 -15.49 -22.78
C ASP A 353 -11.39 -16.33 -24.02
N PHE A 354 -10.27 -17.06 -24.03
CA PHE A 354 -9.88 -17.90 -25.16
C PHE A 354 -10.48 -19.31 -25.09
N GLN A 355 -11.07 -19.70 -23.95
CA GLN A 355 -11.60 -21.03 -23.72
C GLN A 355 -12.97 -21.22 -24.42
N LYS A 356 -13.77 -20.15 -24.46
CA LYS A 356 -15.12 -20.18 -25.04
C LYS A 356 -15.10 -19.76 -26.51
N LYS A 357 -15.66 -20.61 -27.36
CA LYS A 357 -15.85 -20.32 -28.80
C LYS A 357 -16.94 -19.29 -29.10
N SER A 358 -17.75 -18.89 -28.11
CA SER A 358 -18.81 -17.91 -28.29
C SER A 358 -18.22 -16.49 -28.36
N GLY A 359 -18.09 -15.97 -29.58
CA GLY A 359 -17.66 -14.59 -29.80
C GLY A 359 -18.69 -13.57 -29.29
N ILE A 360 -18.21 -12.37 -28.95
CA ILE A 360 -19.05 -11.25 -28.54
C ILE A 360 -19.48 -10.48 -29.79
N GLY A 361 -20.78 -10.21 -29.91
CA GLY A 361 -21.33 -9.41 -31.01
C GLY A 361 -20.94 -7.94 -30.94
N PHE A 362 -20.83 -7.29 -32.09
CA PHE A 362 -20.61 -5.85 -32.22
C PHE A 362 -21.34 -5.31 -33.46
N SER A 363 -21.70 -4.03 -33.44
CA SER A 363 -22.39 -3.39 -34.57
C SER A 363 -21.42 -2.80 -35.58
N ARG A 364 -21.89 -2.62 -36.82
CA ARG A 364 -21.11 -2.14 -37.96
C ARG A 364 -21.87 -0.98 -38.61
N SER A 365 -21.20 0.14 -38.81
CA SER A 365 -21.80 1.32 -39.45
C SER A 365 -20.72 2.15 -40.13
N SER A 366 -20.94 2.55 -41.38
CA SER A 366 -20.08 3.51 -42.10
C SER A 366 -18.57 3.22 -42.03
N GLY A 367 -18.17 1.96 -42.21
CA GLY A 367 -16.76 1.54 -42.15
C GLY A 367 -16.16 1.44 -40.74
N ARG A 368 -16.97 1.65 -39.70
CA ARG A 368 -16.59 1.54 -38.29
C ARG A 368 -17.26 0.34 -37.63
N ILE A 369 -16.62 -0.13 -36.57
CA ILE A 369 -17.20 -1.09 -35.63
C ILE A 369 -17.50 -0.40 -34.31
N THR A 370 -18.58 -0.79 -33.65
CA THR A 370 -18.90 -0.33 -32.29
C THR A 370 -18.89 -1.53 -31.36
N VAL A 371 -17.90 -1.57 -30.48
CA VAL A 371 -17.66 -2.69 -29.57
C VAL A 371 -18.03 -2.30 -28.14
N PRO A 372 -18.49 -3.24 -27.29
CA PRO A 372 -18.65 -2.96 -25.87
C PRO A 372 -17.30 -2.68 -25.22
N VAL A 373 -17.25 -1.74 -24.28
CA VAL A 373 -16.10 -1.52 -23.40
C VAL A 373 -16.62 -1.45 -21.96
N ASN A 374 -16.55 -2.58 -21.28
CA ASN A 374 -17.04 -2.76 -19.92
C ASN A 374 -16.02 -3.55 -19.08
N ASN A 375 -16.20 -4.87 -18.99
CA ASN A 375 -15.24 -5.80 -18.42
C ASN A 375 -14.04 -5.96 -19.35
N ARG A 376 -13.00 -6.66 -18.88
CA ARG A 376 -11.85 -7.04 -19.69
C ARG A 376 -12.26 -7.93 -20.88
N LEU A 377 -12.06 -7.43 -22.09
CA LEU A 377 -12.33 -8.11 -23.36
C LEU A 377 -11.07 -8.22 -24.20
N TYR A 378 -11.04 -9.21 -25.09
CA TYR A 378 -9.97 -9.42 -26.05
C TYR A 378 -10.51 -9.25 -27.48
N MET A 379 -9.81 -8.49 -28.30
CA MET A 379 -10.08 -8.27 -29.71
C MET A 379 -8.98 -8.89 -30.55
N LYS A 380 -9.28 -9.97 -31.29
CA LYS A 380 -8.41 -10.50 -32.33
C LYS A 380 -8.54 -9.65 -33.59
N ILE A 381 -7.42 -9.26 -34.20
CA ILE A 381 -7.37 -8.48 -35.43
C ILE A 381 -6.43 -9.18 -36.42
N ALA A 382 -7.00 -9.73 -37.48
CA ALA A 382 -6.27 -10.53 -38.47
C ALA A 382 -5.71 -9.68 -39.62
N GLY A 383 -4.40 -9.82 -39.92
CA GLY A 383 -3.79 -9.21 -41.11
C GLY A 383 -3.92 -7.68 -41.19
N THR A 384 -3.80 -7.00 -40.04
CA THR A 384 -3.77 -5.54 -39.94
C THR A 384 -2.49 -5.15 -39.21
N GLU A 385 -1.76 -4.16 -39.71
CA GLU A 385 -0.52 -3.70 -39.08
C GLU A 385 -0.76 -3.11 -37.68
N LYS A 386 0.18 -3.36 -36.76
CA LYS A 386 0.15 -2.85 -35.38
C LYS A 386 -0.10 -1.33 -35.30
N SER A 387 0.57 -0.53 -36.14
CA SER A 387 0.41 0.93 -36.17
C SER A 387 -1.03 1.36 -36.47
N LYS A 388 -1.69 0.73 -37.46
CA LYS A 388 -3.09 1.00 -37.80
C LYS A 388 -4.05 0.64 -36.69
N ILE A 389 -3.75 -0.41 -35.93
CA ILE A 389 -4.55 -0.81 -34.76
C ILE A 389 -4.41 0.24 -33.65
N ILE A 390 -3.19 0.65 -33.34
CA ILE A 390 -2.92 1.71 -32.36
C ILE A 390 -3.63 3.00 -32.76
N ASP A 391 -3.52 3.41 -34.02
CA ASP A 391 -4.19 4.60 -34.54
C ASP A 391 -5.72 4.49 -34.45
N ALA A 392 -6.29 3.31 -34.72
CA ALA A 392 -7.73 3.10 -34.58
C ALA A 392 -8.20 3.27 -33.12
N PHE A 393 -7.45 2.76 -32.14
CA PHE A 393 -7.78 2.92 -30.71
C PHE A 393 -7.57 4.35 -30.21
N ARG A 394 -6.50 5.03 -30.64
CA ARG A 394 -6.25 6.44 -30.29
C ARG A 394 -7.34 7.37 -30.83
N ASN A 395 -7.77 7.14 -32.07
CA ASN A 395 -8.82 7.92 -32.73
C ASN A 395 -10.25 7.37 -32.51
N ALA A 396 -10.39 6.44 -31.57
CA ALA A 396 -11.68 5.87 -31.22
C ALA A 396 -12.61 6.92 -30.58
N LYS A 397 -13.90 6.61 -30.51
CA LYS A 397 -14.88 7.44 -29.79
C LYS A 397 -15.60 6.59 -28.75
N ILE A 398 -15.64 7.09 -27.51
CA ILE A 398 -16.53 6.53 -26.49
C ILE A 398 -17.95 7.00 -26.82
N VAL A 399 -18.88 6.07 -27.00
CA VAL A 399 -20.28 6.32 -27.40
C VAL A 399 -21.29 5.67 -26.47
#